data_AF-A0A5C9C9Z8-F1
#
_entry.id   AF-A0A5C9C9Z8-F1
#
_cell.length_a   1.000
_cell.length_b   1.000
_cell.length_c   1.000
_cell.angle_alpha   90.00
_cell.angle_beta   90.00
_cell.angle_gamma   90.00
#
_symmetry.space_group_name_H-M   'P 1'
#
loop_
_entity.id
_entity.type
_entity.pdbx_description
1 polymer ?
#
loop_
_entity_poly.entity_id
_entity_poly.type
_entity_poly.pdbx_seq_one_letter_code
_entity_poly.pdbx_strand_id
1 'polypeptide(L)'
;MSGLLGFAGLQLLGDAEGVMWCIIAATVYSCGKTFLWPTMLAVASERFPKGGAITIGAIGGMGMLSAGLLGGPGIGFKQDYYASGKLKEESPAIYERYKSDEENHFLAFKVVGLDGSKVGVLDDGGKELARANEILKKEGKSDKNQEALATWWADSEKTSKEDKPKVGEAGLHGGRKALKVTSLFRHGLTACGLFSVSVSQ
;
A
#
# COMPACT_ATOMS: atom_id res chain seq x y z
N MET A 1 1.23 2.55 25.20
CA MET A 1 -0.20 2.24 24.96
C MET A 1 -0.64 2.54 23.52
N SER A 2 -0.41 3.76 23.00
CA SER A 2 -0.77 4.13 21.61
C SER A 2 -0.14 3.24 20.52
N GLY A 3 1.11 2.82 20.67
CA GLY A 3 1.78 1.89 19.75
C GLY A 3 1.13 0.50 19.67
N LEU A 4 0.60 0.00 20.79
CA LEU A 4 -0.12 -1.28 20.86
C LEU A 4 -1.49 -1.19 20.19
N LEU A 5 -2.20 -0.08 20.36
CA LEU A 5 -3.46 0.19 19.64
C LEU A 5 -3.25 0.28 18.13
N GLY A 6 -2.18 0.94 17.69
CA GLY A 6 -1.80 0.99 16.28
C GLY A 6 -1.42 -0.39 15.70
N PHE A 7 -0.73 -1.23 16.50
CA PHE A 7 -0.44 -2.62 16.13
C PHE A 7 -1.72 -3.46 16.00
N ALA A 8 -2.57 -3.43 17.04
CA ALA A 8 -3.83 -4.16 17.06
C ALA A 8 -4.76 -3.72 15.90
N GLY A 9 -4.86 -2.42 15.64
CA GLY A 9 -5.63 -1.90 14.51
C GLY A 9 -5.14 -2.40 13.15
N LEU A 10 -3.82 -2.46 12.91
CA LEU A 10 -3.26 -2.99 11.65
C LEU A 10 -3.43 -4.51 11.52
N GLN A 11 -3.33 -5.26 12.62
CA GLN A 11 -3.63 -6.70 12.63
C GLN A 11 -5.11 -6.94 12.32
N LEU A 12 -6.01 -6.18 12.95
CA LEU A 12 -7.45 -6.23 12.66
C LEU A 12 -7.74 -5.88 11.21
N LEU A 13 -7.09 -4.86 10.63
CA LEU A 13 -7.25 -4.54 9.20
C LEU A 13 -6.76 -5.67 8.28
N GLY A 14 -5.70 -6.38 8.67
CA GLY A 14 -5.17 -7.50 7.92
C GLY A 14 -6.10 -8.71 7.88
N ASP A 15 -7.04 -8.82 8.82
CA ASP A 15 -8.01 -9.91 8.93
C ASP A 15 -9.48 -9.46 8.74
N ALA A 16 -9.72 -8.16 8.59
CA ALA A 16 -11.07 -7.64 8.46
C ALA A 16 -11.75 -8.15 7.18
N GLU A 17 -12.97 -8.65 7.34
CA GLU A 17 -13.85 -9.09 6.26
C GLU A 17 -15.13 -8.26 6.30
N GLY A 18 -15.46 -7.61 5.19
CA GLY A 18 -16.61 -6.73 5.10
C GLY A 18 -16.39 -5.31 5.61
N VAL A 19 -17.16 -4.38 5.06
CA VAL A 19 -16.99 -2.93 5.23
C VAL A 19 -17.10 -2.50 6.69
N MET A 20 -18.04 -3.07 7.45
CA MET A 20 -18.26 -2.72 8.86
C MET A 20 -17.03 -3.00 9.72
N TRP A 21 -16.42 -4.19 9.57
CA TRP A 21 -15.22 -4.56 10.33
C TRP A 21 -14.01 -3.73 9.91
N CYS A 22 -13.89 -3.39 8.62
CA CYS A 22 -12.86 -2.46 8.15
C CYS A 22 -12.98 -1.08 8.81
N ILE A 23 -14.20 -0.54 8.98
CA ILE A 23 -14.42 0.76 9.63
C ILE A 23 -13.99 0.71 11.11
N ILE A 24 -14.38 -0.35 11.83
CA ILE A 24 -14.01 -0.53 13.24
C ILE A 24 -12.48 -0.62 13.36
N ALA A 25 -11.86 -1.48 12.56
CA ALA A 25 -10.41 -1.68 12.59
C ALA A 25 -9.66 -0.39 12.22
N ALA A 26 -10.14 0.35 11.21
CA ALA A 26 -9.57 1.63 10.80
C ALA A 26 -9.69 2.70 11.88
N THR A 27 -10.79 2.69 12.65
CA THR A 27 -10.98 3.59 13.78
C THR A 27 -9.98 3.29 14.90
N VAL A 28 -9.81 2.02 15.28
CA VAL A 28 -8.81 1.60 16.29
C VAL A 28 -7.40 1.99 15.87
N TYR A 29 -7.04 1.73 14.61
CA TYR A 29 -5.77 2.16 14.05
C TYR A 29 -5.60 3.69 14.08
N SER A 30 -6.64 4.44 13.69
CA SER A 30 -6.62 5.90 13.65
C SER A 30 -6.45 6.49 15.04
N CYS A 31 -7.14 5.97 16.06
CA CYS A 31 -6.92 6.34 17.46
C CYS A 31 -5.46 6.11 17.87
N GLY A 32 -4.87 4.97 17.51
CA GLY A 32 -3.44 4.71 17.77
C GLY A 32 -2.53 5.75 17.10
N LYS A 33 -2.82 6.14 15.85
CA LYS A 33 -2.03 7.09 15.07
C LYS A 33 -2.16 8.53 15.58
N THR A 34 -3.36 8.97 15.98
CA THR A 34 -3.61 10.33 16.47
C THR A 34 -2.96 10.63 17.82
N PHE A 35 -2.81 9.63 18.70
CA PHE A 35 -2.10 9.83 19.97
C PHE A 35 -0.58 9.71 19.83
N LEU A 36 -0.08 8.91 18.88
CA LEU A 36 1.36 8.69 18.75
C LEU A 36 2.10 9.96 18.28
N TRP A 37 1.54 10.67 17.31
CA TRP A 37 2.24 11.81 16.70
C TRP A 37 2.42 12.99 17.67
N PRO A 38 1.36 13.49 18.36
CA PRO A 38 1.51 14.60 19.30
C PRO A 38 2.35 14.24 20.52
N THR A 39 2.24 13.00 21.03
CA THR A 39 3.03 12.58 22.20
C THR A 39 4.52 12.43 21.85
N MET A 40 4.85 11.90 20.68
CA MET A 40 6.24 11.85 20.22
C MET A 40 6.84 13.25 20.03
N LEU A 41 6.08 14.19 19.45
CA LEU A 41 6.53 15.58 19.30
C LEU A 41 6.65 16.31 20.65
N ALA A 42 5.76 16.03 21.61
CA ALA A 42 5.85 16.56 22.97
C ALA A 42 7.14 16.09 23.67
N VAL A 43 7.44 14.78 23.64
CA VAL A 43 8.68 14.23 24.22
C VAL A 43 9.92 14.79 23.51
N ALA A 44 9.88 14.94 22.18
CA ALA A 44 10.97 15.58 21.45
C ALA A 44 11.19 17.04 21.88
N SER A 45 10.11 17.78 22.15
CA SER A 45 10.21 19.16 22.64
C SER A 45 10.83 19.25 24.03
N GLU A 46 10.56 18.29 24.92
CA GLU A 46 11.19 18.19 26.24
C GLU A 46 12.68 17.82 26.14
N ARG A 47 13.06 16.96 25.18
CA ARG A 47 14.45 16.53 24.99
C ARG A 47 15.32 17.59 24.31
N PHE A 48 14.72 18.47 23.50
CA PHE A 48 15.40 19.54 22.79
C PHE A 48 14.81 20.92 23.12
N PRO A 49 14.89 21.38 24.39
CA PRO A 49 14.23 22.61 24.84
C PRO A 49 14.80 23.87 24.18
N LYS A 50 16.07 23.84 23.77
CA LYS A 50 16.73 24.94 23.03
C LYS A 50 16.38 24.96 21.54
N GLY A 51 15.76 23.91 21.03
CA GLY A 51 15.49 23.69 19.61
C GLY A 51 14.16 24.28 19.11
N GLY A 52 13.23 24.57 20.02
CA GLY A 52 11.96 25.25 19.74
C GLY A 52 11.17 24.71 18.55
N ALA A 53 10.47 25.59 17.84
CA ALA A 53 9.63 25.24 16.70
C ALA A 53 10.41 24.65 15.52
N ILE A 54 11.67 25.04 15.33
CA ILE A 54 12.52 24.55 14.22
C ILE A 54 12.80 23.05 14.37
N THR A 55 13.09 22.59 15.58
CA THR A 55 13.38 21.17 15.83
C THR A 55 12.13 20.31 15.68
N ILE A 56 10.98 20.78 16.19
CA ILE A 56 9.70 20.09 16.05
C ILE A 56 9.29 20.00 14.58
N GLY A 57 9.46 21.09 13.81
CA GLY A 57 9.20 21.14 12.38
C GLY A 57 10.10 20.19 11.58
N ALA A 58 11.39 20.15 11.90
CA ALA A 58 12.34 19.25 11.25
C ALA A 58 12.02 17.76 11.50
N ILE A 59 11.66 17.38 12.74
CA ILE A 59 11.27 16.01 13.08
C ILE A 59 9.97 15.62 12.35
N GLY A 60 8.97 16.51 12.34
CA GLY A 60 7.73 16.28 11.60
C GLY A 60 7.96 16.15 10.09
N GLY A 61 8.78 17.03 9.52
CA GLY A 61 9.16 17.02 8.11
C GLY A 61 9.91 15.75 7.70
N MET A 62 10.94 15.36 8.45
CA MET A 62 11.66 14.10 8.22
C MET A 62 10.72 12.88 8.34
N GLY A 63 9.80 12.88 9.30
CA GLY A 63 8.81 11.82 9.43
C GLY A 63 7.91 11.69 8.19
N MET A 64 7.45 12.81 7.64
CA MET A 64 6.62 12.80 6.43
C MET A 64 7.41 12.41 5.18
N LEU A 65 8.66 12.89 5.04
CA LEU A 65 9.56 12.48 3.95
C LEU A 65 9.85 10.98 4.00
N SER A 66 10.11 10.43 5.18
CA SER A 66 10.31 8.98 5.34
C SER A 66 9.06 8.19 4.99
N ALA A 67 7.86 8.66 5.35
CA ALA A 67 6.62 8.01 5.00
C ALA A 67 6.38 8.00 3.48
N GLY A 68 6.66 9.10 2.79
CA GLY A 68 6.50 9.21 1.34
C GLY A 68 7.55 8.42 0.55
N LEU A 69 8.83 8.60 0.87
CA LEU A 69 9.92 8.03 0.09
C LEU A 69 10.14 6.54 0.36
N LEU A 70 9.91 6.08 1.59
CA LEU A 70 10.18 4.68 1.98
C LEU A 70 8.88 3.92 2.29
N GLY A 71 7.93 4.56 2.97
CA GLY A 71 6.69 3.91 3.38
C GLY A 71 5.82 3.51 2.20
N GLY A 72 5.50 4.46 1.31
CA GLY A 72 4.67 4.23 0.13
C GLY A 72 5.23 3.13 -0.78
N PRO A 73 6.45 3.30 -1.33
CA PRO A 73 7.08 2.30 -2.20
C PRO A 73 7.29 0.95 -1.50
N GLY A 74 7.63 0.94 -0.21
CA GLY A 74 7.87 -0.30 0.53
C GLY A 74 6.60 -1.11 0.81
N ILE A 75 5.46 -0.44 1.03
CA ILE A 75 4.16 -1.11 1.17
C ILE A 75 3.72 -1.66 -0.19
N GLY A 76 3.87 -0.87 -1.27
CA GLY A 76 3.58 -1.31 -2.64
C GLY A 76 4.37 -2.55 -3.04
N PHE A 77 5.70 -2.52 -2.82
CA PHE A 77 6.57 -3.67 -3.07
C PHE A 77 6.12 -4.95 -2.34
N LYS A 78 5.74 -4.85 -1.06
CA LYS A 78 5.26 -6.00 -0.29
C LYS A 78 3.94 -6.51 -0.83
N GLN A 79 3.01 -5.60 -1.15
CA GLN A 79 1.74 -5.96 -1.77
C GLN A 79 1.96 -6.72 -3.07
N ASP A 80 2.84 -6.22 -3.94
CA ASP A 80 3.16 -6.84 -5.22
C ASP A 80 3.86 -8.19 -5.06
N TYR A 81 4.77 -8.32 -4.09
CA TYR A 81 5.46 -9.57 -3.79
C TYR A 81 4.49 -10.68 -3.40
N TYR A 82 3.59 -10.40 -2.46
CA TYR A 82 2.62 -11.41 -2.01
C TYR A 82 1.50 -11.64 -3.02
N ALA A 83 1.03 -10.62 -3.73
CA ALA A 83 -0.01 -10.77 -4.76
C ALA A 83 0.51 -11.58 -5.96
N SER A 84 1.69 -11.25 -6.45
CA SER A 84 2.32 -11.96 -7.57
C SER A 84 2.70 -13.39 -7.20
N GLY A 85 3.18 -13.61 -5.97
CA GLY A 85 3.45 -14.96 -5.46
C GLY A 85 2.20 -15.84 -5.47
N LYS A 86 1.08 -15.33 -4.94
CA LYS A 86 -0.19 -16.06 -4.91
C LYS A 86 -0.71 -16.41 -6.31
N LEU A 87 -0.65 -15.45 -7.25
CA LEU A 87 -1.08 -15.68 -8.64
C LEU A 87 -0.19 -16.70 -9.38
N LYS A 88 1.13 -16.70 -9.13
CA LYS A 88 2.03 -17.71 -9.68
C LYS A 88 1.71 -19.11 -9.20
N GLU A 89 1.30 -19.26 -7.94
CA GLU A 89 0.94 -20.55 -7.36
C GLU A 89 -0.44 -21.03 -7.82
N GLU A 90 -1.45 -20.16 -7.83
CA GLU A 90 -2.83 -20.54 -8.12
C GLU A 90 -3.15 -20.58 -9.62
N SER A 91 -2.57 -19.69 -10.43
CA SER A 91 -2.91 -19.57 -11.85
C SER A 91 -1.78 -18.88 -12.65
N PRO A 92 -0.72 -19.63 -13.02
CA PRO A 92 0.42 -19.09 -13.77
C PRO A 92 0.03 -18.38 -15.08
N ALA A 93 -1.00 -18.88 -15.77
CA ALA A 93 -1.50 -18.28 -17.00
C ALA A 93 -2.10 -16.88 -16.80
N ILE A 94 -2.71 -16.63 -15.63
CA ILE A 94 -3.26 -15.31 -15.29
C ILE A 94 -2.12 -14.38 -14.90
N TYR A 95 -1.14 -14.86 -14.15
CA TYR A 95 0.05 -14.08 -13.84
C TYR A 95 0.73 -13.55 -15.11
N GLU A 96 0.95 -14.40 -16.12
CA GLU A 96 1.58 -13.99 -17.38
C GLU A 96 0.77 -12.95 -18.18
N ARG A 97 -0.57 -12.99 -18.08
CA ARG A 97 -1.45 -12.00 -18.73
C ARG A 97 -1.44 -10.63 -18.04
N TYR A 98 -1.30 -10.62 -16.72
CA TYR A 98 -1.47 -9.42 -15.88
C TYR A 98 -0.18 -8.90 -15.25
N LYS A 99 0.96 -9.58 -15.45
CA LYS A 99 2.26 -9.08 -15.01
C LYS A 99 2.57 -7.72 -15.64
N SER A 100 3.26 -6.89 -14.88
CA SER A 100 3.89 -5.69 -15.41
C SER A 100 5.12 -6.04 -16.25
N ASP A 101 5.36 -5.27 -17.30
CA ASP A 101 6.59 -5.34 -18.08
C ASP A 101 7.77 -4.67 -17.32
N GLU A 102 7.46 -3.86 -16.30
CA GLU A 102 8.45 -3.18 -15.45
C GLU A 102 8.62 -3.86 -14.09
N GLU A 103 9.87 -3.90 -13.61
CA GLU A 103 10.18 -4.39 -12.26
C GLU A 103 9.96 -3.28 -11.22
N ASN A 104 9.14 -3.56 -10.21
CA ASN A 104 9.07 -2.72 -9.02
C ASN A 104 10.32 -2.95 -8.17
N HIS A 105 11.04 -1.86 -7.91
CA HIS A 105 12.23 -1.87 -7.09
C HIS A 105 11.96 -1.14 -5.77
N PHE A 106 12.34 -1.75 -4.67
CA PHE A 106 12.35 -1.12 -3.36
C PHE A 106 13.74 -1.27 -2.74
N LEU A 107 14.46 -0.16 -2.64
CA LEU A 107 15.87 -0.15 -2.27
C LEU A 107 16.69 -1.07 -3.20
N ALA A 108 17.32 -2.12 -2.69
CA ALA A 108 18.07 -3.10 -3.46
C ALA A 108 17.25 -4.31 -3.93
N PHE A 109 15.96 -4.38 -3.57
CA PHE A 109 15.10 -5.53 -3.85
C PHE A 109 14.23 -5.28 -5.08
N LYS A 110 13.97 -6.33 -5.85
CA LYS A 110 13.21 -6.28 -7.11
C LYS A 110 12.07 -7.29 -7.09
N VAL A 111 10.92 -6.89 -7.62
CA VAL A 111 9.75 -7.75 -7.79
C VAL A 111 9.00 -7.36 -9.05
N VAL A 112 8.55 -8.35 -9.83
CA VAL A 112 7.62 -8.13 -10.94
C VAL A 112 6.21 -8.23 -10.39
N GLY A 113 5.58 -7.07 -10.22
CA GLY A 113 4.21 -6.92 -9.74
C GLY A 113 3.16 -7.15 -10.83
N LEU A 114 1.90 -6.91 -10.47
CA LEU A 114 0.81 -6.85 -11.43
C LEU A 114 0.74 -5.44 -12.03
N ASP A 115 0.39 -5.36 -13.31
CA ASP A 115 0.16 -4.09 -13.99
C ASP A 115 -1.13 -3.45 -13.47
N GLY A 116 -0.99 -2.36 -12.73
CA GLY A 116 -2.12 -1.64 -12.13
C GLY A 116 -3.13 -1.12 -13.14
N SER A 117 -2.70 -0.79 -14.36
CA SER A 117 -3.61 -0.38 -15.44
C SER A 117 -4.41 -1.56 -15.96
N LYS A 118 -3.78 -2.72 -16.20
CA LYS A 118 -4.49 -3.95 -16.61
C LYS A 118 -5.48 -4.43 -15.54
N VAL A 119 -5.09 -4.36 -14.27
CA VAL A 119 -5.96 -4.71 -13.13
C VAL A 119 -7.12 -3.73 -12.99
N GLY A 120 -6.89 -2.42 -13.15
CA GLY A 120 -7.96 -1.41 -13.11
C GLY A 120 -8.96 -1.57 -14.26
N VAL A 121 -8.48 -1.85 -15.47
CA VAL A 121 -9.35 -2.14 -16.63
C VAL A 121 -10.20 -3.39 -16.39
N LEU A 122 -9.63 -4.44 -15.78
CA LEU A 122 -10.37 -5.64 -15.39
C LEU A 122 -11.47 -5.36 -14.35
N ASP A 123 -11.22 -4.45 -13.40
CA ASP A 123 -12.20 -4.15 -12.36
C ASP A 123 -13.40 -3.37 -12.91
N ASP A 124 -13.15 -2.34 -13.73
CA ASP A 124 -14.21 -1.54 -14.33
C ASP A 124 -14.82 -2.14 -15.61
N GLY A 125 -14.27 -3.28 -16.07
CA GLY A 125 -14.67 -3.92 -17.33
C GLY A 125 -14.38 -3.03 -18.55
N GLY A 126 -13.32 -2.23 -18.50
CA GLY A 126 -12.89 -1.35 -19.60
C GLY A 126 -13.68 -0.05 -19.78
N LYS A 127 -14.60 0.29 -18.86
CA LYS A 127 -15.38 1.55 -18.94
C LYS A 127 -14.50 2.80 -18.94
N GLU A 128 -13.56 2.87 -18.00
CA GLU A 128 -12.66 4.03 -17.90
C GLU A 128 -11.67 4.08 -19.07
N LEU A 129 -11.23 2.93 -19.59
CA LEU A 129 -10.43 2.86 -20.80
C LEU A 129 -11.21 3.41 -22.02
N ALA A 130 -12.47 3.02 -22.18
CA ALA A 130 -13.32 3.54 -23.25
C ALA A 130 -13.51 5.05 -23.14
N ARG A 131 -13.79 5.56 -21.93
CA ARG A 131 -13.92 6.99 -21.65
C ARG A 131 -12.63 7.76 -21.93
N ALA A 132 -11.48 7.23 -21.49
CA ALA A 132 -10.18 7.83 -21.74
C ALA A 132 -9.88 7.91 -23.25
N ASN A 133 -10.17 6.84 -23.99
CA ASN A 133 -10.00 6.82 -25.45
C ASN A 133 -10.92 7.82 -26.17
N GLU A 134 -12.14 8.05 -25.69
CA GLU A 134 -13.02 9.09 -26.24
C GLU A 134 -12.49 10.51 -26.00
N ILE A 135 -11.94 10.77 -24.80
CA ILE A 135 -11.35 12.08 -24.46
C ILE A 135 -10.10 12.32 -25.33
N LEU A 136 -9.23 11.33 -25.47
CA LEU A 136 -8.03 11.42 -26.30
C LEU A 136 -8.36 11.68 -27.78
N LYS A 137 -9.40 11.03 -28.31
CA LYS A 137 -9.91 11.31 -29.66
C LYS A 137 -10.46 12.74 -29.81
N LYS A 138 -11.12 13.27 -28.78
CA LYS A 138 -11.62 14.66 -28.76
C LYS A 138 -10.49 15.69 -28.65
N GLU A 139 -9.42 15.35 -27.94
CA GLU A 139 -8.23 16.22 -27.78
C GLU A 139 -7.23 16.08 -28.94
N GLY A 140 -7.41 15.12 -29.85
CA GLY A 140 -6.49 14.85 -30.95
C GLY A 140 -5.12 14.34 -30.49
N LYS A 141 -5.01 13.81 -29.26
CA LYS A 141 -3.78 13.24 -28.71
C LYS A 141 -3.81 11.73 -28.84
N SER A 142 -2.71 11.13 -29.30
CA SER A 142 -2.49 9.68 -29.28
C SER A 142 -1.52 9.35 -28.15
N ASP A 143 -1.91 8.37 -27.33
CA ASP A 143 -1.06 7.80 -26.28
C ASP A 143 -0.85 6.32 -26.58
N LYS A 144 0.40 5.95 -26.88
CA LYS A 144 0.80 4.58 -27.25
C LYS A 144 0.47 3.58 -26.14
N ASN A 145 0.47 4.00 -24.89
CA ASN A 145 0.17 3.13 -23.76
C ASN A 145 -1.32 2.80 -23.68
N GLN A 146 -2.19 3.76 -23.99
CA GLN A 146 -3.64 3.55 -24.04
C GLN A 146 -4.05 2.68 -25.22
N GLU A 147 -3.39 2.84 -26.37
CA GLU A 147 -3.59 1.98 -27.54
C GLU A 147 -3.14 0.53 -27.27
N ALA A 148 -2.00 0.34 -26.58
CA ALA A 148 -1.53 -0.97 -26.16
C ALA A 148 -2.48 -1.63 -25.13
N LEU A 149 -2.97 -0.87 -24.15
CA LEU A 149 -3.96 -1.34 -23.18
C LEU A 149 -5.29 -1.72 -23.82
N ALA A 150 -5.75 -0.94 -24.81
CA ALA A 150 -6.97 -1.25 -25.55
C ALA A 150 -6.85 -2.52 -26.39
N THR A 151 -5.69 -2.73 -27.01
CA THR A 151 -5.40 -3.96 -27.77
C THR A 151 -5.37 -5.17 -26.85
N TRP A 152 -4.66 -5.07 -25.72
CA TRP A 152 -4.63 -6.12 -24.70
C TRP A 152 -6.01 -6.42 -24.11
N TRP A 153 -6.84 -5.39 -23.87
CA TRP A 153 -8.19 -5.56 -23.32
C TRP A 153 -9.11 -6.30 -24.29
N ALA A 154 -9.02 -6.02 -25.59
CA ALA A 154 -9.82 -6.74 -26.61
C ALA A 154 -9.55 -8.26 -26.61
N ASP A 155 -8.32 -8.67 -26.32
CA ASP A 155 -7.96 -10.09 -26.20
C ASP A 155 -8.35 -10.66 -24.83
N SER A 156 -8.23 -9.87 -23.76
CA SER A 156 -8.43 -10.31 -22.37
C SER A 156 -9.88 -10.22 -21.88
N GLU A 157 -10.75 -9.47 -22.57
CA GLU A 157 -12.17 -9.33 -22.24
C GLU A 157 -12.88 -10.69 -22.17
N LYS A 158 -12.46 -11.65 -23.00
CA LYS A 158 -13.05 -12.99 -23.10
C LYS A 158 -12.83 -13.82 -21.83
N THR A 159 -11.69 -13.66 -21.15
CA THR A 159 -11.36 -14.38 -19.91
C THR A 159 -11.57 -13.53 -18.65
N SER A 160 -11.93 -12.26 -18.82
CA SER A 160 -12.12 -11.28 -17.73
C SER A 160 -13.02 -11.75 -16.60
N LYS A 161 -14.09 -12.51 -16.89
CA LYS A 161 -15.04 -13.01 -15.88
C LYS A 161 -14.41 -14.05 -14.94
N GLU A 162 -13.46 -14.84 -15.43
CA GLU A 162 -12.74 -15.85 -14.64
C GLU A 162 -11.50 -15.26 -13.98
N ASP A 163 -10.87 -14.27 -14.62
CA ASP A 163 -9.67 -13.62 -14.13
C ASP A 163 -9.96 -12.64 -12.99
N LYS A 164 -11.09 -11.92 -13.04
CA LYS A 164 -11.50 -10.92 -12.04
C LYS A 164 -11.47 -11.41 -10.60
N PRO A 165 -12.12 -12.54 -10.22
CA PRO A 165 -12.10 -12.99 -8.84
C PRO A 165 -10.69 -13.38 -8.38
N LYS A 166 -9.88 -14.02 -9.24
CA LYS A 166 -8.54 -14.50 -8.89
C LYS A 166 -7.52 -13.37 -8.75
N VAL A 167 -7.54 -12.40 -9.67
CA VAL A 167 -6.70 -11.20 -9.60
C VAL A 167 -7.10 -10.34 -8.39
N GLY A 168 -8.41 -10.18 -8.14
CA GLY A 168 -8.91 -9.48 -6.97
C GLY A 168 -8.51 -10.14 -5.65
N GLU A 169 -8.60 -11.46 -5.56
CA GLU A 169 -8.21 -12.22 -4.35
C GLU A 169 -6.69 -12.15 -4.10
N ALA A 170 -5.89 -12.19 -5.15
CA ALA A 170 -4.44 -12.01 -5.05
C ALA A 170 -4.05 -10.60 -4.59
N GLY A 171 -4.68 -9.57 -5.14
CA GLY A 171 -4.51 -8.19 -4.69
C GLY A 171 -4.91 -8.00 -3.22
N LEU A 172 -6.06 -8.55 -2.83
CA LEU A 172 -6.55 -8.52 -1.44
C LEU A 172 -5.58 -9.23 -0.49
N HIS A 173 -5.09 -10.41 -0.87
CA HIS A 173 -4.10 -11.15 -0.09
C HIS A 173 -2.80 -10.36 0.09
N GLY A 174 -2.31 -9.75 -1.00
CA GLY A 174 -1.13 -8.89 -0.98
C GLY A 174 -1.31 -7.71 -0.01
N GLY A 175 -2.43 -7.01 -0.08
CA GLY A 175 -2.75 -5.89 0.82
C GLY A 175 -2.84 -6.32 2.29
N ARG A 176 -3.55 -7.42 2.58
CA ARG A 176 -3.66 -7.98 3.94
C ARG A 176 -2.30 -8.37 4.52
N LYS A 177 -1.45 -9.02 3.74
CA LYS A 177 -0.09 -9.39 4.17
C LYS A 177 0.79 -8.16 4.37
N ALA A 178 0.70 -7.17 3.49
CA ALA A 178 1.43 -5.90 3.65
C ALA A 178 1.06 -5.19 4.97
N LEU A 179 -0.23 -5.19 5.35
CA LEU A 179 -0.71 -4.64 6.62
C LEU A 179 -0.15 -5.41 7.83
N LYS A 180 -0.20 -6.75 7.81
CA LYS A 180 0.36 -7.58 8.88
C LYS A 180 1.86 -7.39 9.05
N VAL A 181 2.63 -7.37 7.96
CA VAL A 181 4.08 -7.12 8.00
C VAL A 181 4.38 -5.72 8.52
N THR A 182 3.59 -4.72 8.10
CA THR A 182 3.73 -3.33 8.59
C THR A 182 3.41 -3.21 10.08
N SER A 183 2.45 -3.99 10.59
CA SER A 183 2.16 -4.04 12.01
C SER A 183 3.36 -4.53 12.84
N LEU A 184 4.11 -5.54 12.36
CA LEU A 184 5.25 -6.10 13.09
C LEU A 184 6.36 -5.07 13.28
N PHE A 185 6.60 -4.24 12.26
CA PHE A 185 7.53 -3.12 12.36
C PHE A 185 7.11 -2.14 13.46
N ARG A 186 5.81 -1.83 13.55
CA ARG A 186 5.26 -0.95 14.59
C ARG A 186 5.37 -1.57 16.00
N HIS A 187 5.22 -2.89 16.11
CA HIS A 187 5.47 -3.59 17.36
C HIS A 187 6.94 -3.50 17.78
N GLY A 188 7.88 -3.74 16.86
CA GLY A 188 9.31 -3.62 17.12
C GLY A 188 9.73 -2.21 17.57
N LEU A 189 9.18 -1.17 16.94
CA LEU A 189 9.44 0.23 17.32
C LEU A 189 8.91 0.53 18.73
N THR A 190 7.74 -0.02 19.08
CA THR A 190 7.14 0.13 20.41
C THR A 190 7.99 -0.57 21.48
N ALA A 191 8.49 -1.77 21.18
CA ALA A 191 9.38 -2.52 22.07
C ALA A 191 10.73 -1.81 22.29
N CYS A 192 11.35 -1.27 21.23
CA CYS A 192 12.61 -0.50 21.35
C CYS A 192 12.44 0.81 22.12
N GLY A 193 11.30 1.49 21.95
CA GLY A 193 10.98 2.70 22.73
C GLY A 193 10.81 2.40 24.21
N LEU A 194 10.12 1.31 24.56
CA LEU A 194 10.00 0.82 25.95
C LEU A 194 11.37 0.45 26.54
N PHE A 195 12.23 -0.19 25.76
CA PHE A 195 13.59 -0.54 26.19
C PHE A 195 14.46 0.70 26.47
N SER A 196 14.39 1.72 25.60
CA SER A 196 15.17 2.97 25.78
C SER A 196 14.72 3.79 27.00
N VAL A 197 13.42 3.77 27.32
CA VAL A 197 12.89 4.41 28.52
C VAL A 197 13.31 3.65 29.78
N SER A 198 13.30 2.31 29.74
CA SER A 198 13.69 1.48 30.89
C SER A 198 15.18 1.47 31.19
N VAL A 199 16.04 1.86 30.24
CA VAL A 199 17.50 2.02 30.42
C VAL A 199 17.86 3.46 30.84
N SER A 200 16.96 4.43 30.68
CA SER A 200 17.14 5.82 31.12
C SER A 200 16.57 6.11 32.52
N GLN A 201 16.03 5.10 33.21
CA GLN A 201 15.58 5.12 34.61
C GLN A 201 16.51 4.23 35.43
#